data_AF-A0A504JA66-F1
#
_entry.id   AF-A0A504JA66-F1
#
_cell.length_a   1.000
_cell.length_b   1.000
_cell.length_c   1.000
_cell.angle_alpha   90.00
_cell.angle_beta   90.00
_cell.angle_gamma   90.00
#
_symmetry.space_group_name_H-M   'P 1'
#
loop_
_entity.id
_entity.type
_entity.pdbx_description
1 polymer ?
#
loop_
_entity_poly.entity_id
_entity_poly.type
_entity_poly.pdbx_seq_one_letter_code
_entity_poly.pdbx_strand_id
1 'polypeptide(L)'
;MKTIYNSIFILFLSFIVACNNSKNTLDHTLAFSKSQKVNENQIDDSITYNKFEPRNSISYTGGDSLIVEKVVQINTLTLITGISKIHNDGVRLYAVDQEYNLLYQSKGQEDSWRLNLNFYKSKKGKNIVILAEVGAEESWGAYVYLYDGEKFKELDFLDFVALNSYKESQSIIPFLEITEKRNTSIQLSSTSKAIFLNNVTQKEVNAKDLIFTYHFEN
;
A
#
# COMPACT_ATOMS: atom_id res chain seq x y z
N MET A 1 42.16 -17.45 -50.06
CA MET A 1 42.66 -17.02 -48.73
C MET A 1 42.25 -15.57 -48.54
N LYS A 2 41.30 -15.31 -47.62
CA LYS A 2 40.81 -13.96 -47.28
C LYS A 2 41.35 -13.59 -45.90
N THR A 3 42.03 -12.46 -45.82
CA THR A 3 42.52 -11.84 -44.58
C THR A 3 41.87 -10.48 -44.48
N ILE A 4 41.00 -10.25 -43.50
CA ILE A 4 40.62 -8.91 -43.05
C ILE A 4 40.49 -8.96 -41.52
N TYR A 5 41.37 -8.22 -40.86
CA TYR A 5 41.40 -7.93 -39.43
C TYR A 5 40.30 -6.91 -39.10
N ASN A 6 39.51 -7.15 -38.05
CA ASN A 6 38.63 -6.15 -37.45
C ASN A 6 39.20 -5.73 -36.10
N SER A 7 39.60 -4.46 -36.02
CA SER A 7 40.12 -3.80 -34.82
C SER A 7 38.97 -3.41 -33.89
N ILE A 8 39.07 -3.81 -32.62
CA ILE A 8 38.20 -3.36 -31.53
C ILE A 8 38.87 -2.18 -30.85
N PHE A 9 38.23 -1.01 -30.87
CA PHE A 9 38.68 0.19 -30.18
C PHE A 9 37.92 0.32 -28.85
N ILE A 10 38.66 0.30 -27.75
CA ILE A 10 38.16 0.38 -26.37
C ILE A 10 38.14 1.87 -25.96
N LEU A 11 36.98 2.40 -25.57
CA LEU A 11 36.86 3.73 -24.98
C LEU A 11 36.77 3.61 -23.45
N PHE A 12 37.77 4.17 -22.76
CA PHE A 12 37.75 4.43 -21.32
C PHE A 12 36.99 5.75 -21.07
N LEU A 13 36.01 5.74 -20.16
CA LEU A 13 35.42 6.96 -19.63
C LEU A 13 35.49 6.93 -18.09
N SER A 14 36.38 7.76 -17.55
CA SER A 14 36.57 8.04 -16.13
C SER A 14 35.65 9.17 -15.69
N PHE A 15 34.86 8.96 -14.63
CA PHE A 15 34.11 10.03 -13.95
C PHE A 15 34.81 10.45 -12.65
N ILE A 16 35.00 11.77 -12.55
CA ILE A 16 35.66 12.50 -11.48
C ILE A 16 34.65 12.71 -10.33
N VAL A 17 35.11 12.45 -9.11
CA VAL A 17 34.45 12.80 -7.85
C VAL A 17 34.66 14.29 -7.55
N ALA A 18 33.60 15.02 -7.24
CA ALA A 18 33.68 16.35 -6.65
C ALA A 18 32.88 16.40 -5.34
N CYS A 19 33.60 16.48 -4.22
CA CYS A 19 33.08 16.90 -2.92
C CYS A 19 32.72 18.38 -2.97
N ASN A 20 31.60 18.76 -2.35
CA ASN A 20 31.40 20.14 -1.92
C ASN A 20 30.83 20.18 -0.49
N ASN A 21 31.67 20.64 0.43
CA ASN A 21 31.31 21.05 1.78
C ASN A 21 30.78 22.48 1.72
N SER A 22 29.61 22.73 2.27
CA SER A 22 29.15 24.07 2.63
C SER A 22 28.64 24.06 4.06
N LYS A 23 29.41 24.69 4.95
CA LYS A 23 28.97 25.09 6.29
C LYS A 23 28.24 26.43 6.15
N ASN A 24 27.02 26.52 6.66
CA ASN A 24 26.44 27.79 7.07
C ASN A 24 25.66 27.62 8.38
N THR A 25 25.96 28.53 9.30
CA THR A 25 25.45 28.69 10.67
C THR A 25 24.34 29.74 10.74
N LEU A 26 23.58 29.68 11.85
CA LEU A 26 22.57 30.63 12.38
C LEU A 26 21.23 30.65 11.61
N ASP A 27 20.06 30.73 12.25
CA ASP A 27 19.69 31.60 13.36
C ASP A 27 18.42 31.10 14.07
N HIS A 28 18.30 31.28 15.39
CA HIS A 28 17.08 30.98 16.15
C HIS A 28 16.13 32.18 16.06
N THR A 29 15.08 32.09 15.23
CA THR A 29 13.92 32.98 15.34
C THR A 29 12.65 32.15 15.47
N LEU A 30 12.06 32.17 16.67
CA LEU A 30 10.68 31.79 16.92
C LEU A 30 9.75 32.78 16.20
N ALA A 31 9.08 32.32 15.15
CA ALA A 31 7.94 33.00 14.57
C ALA A 31 6.75 32.03 14.54
N PHE A 32 5.79 32.25 15.45
CA PHE A 32 4.44 31.71 15.30
C PHE A 32 3.79 32.41 14.10
N SER A 33 3.82 31.77 12.93
CA SER A 33 2.97 32.18 11.81
C SER A 33 1.63 31.44 11.91
N LYS A 34 0.57 32.23 12.04
CA LYS A 34 -0.83 31.88 11.76
C LYS A 34 -0.93 30.85 10.63
N SER A 35 -1.59 29.74 10.94
CA SER A 35 -2.12 28.77 9.98
C SER A 35 -2.90 29.49 8.88
N GLN A 36 -2.39 29.45 7.65
CA GLN A 36 -3.20 29.51 6.44
C GLN A 36 -2.47 28.86 5.27
N LYS A 37 -3.25 28.10 4.46
CA LYS A 37 -2.94 27.33 3.23
C LYS A 37 -2.48 25.88 3.51
N VAL A 38 -2.95 24.85 2.80
CA VAL A 38 -3.40 24.74 1.39
C VAL A 38 -4.56 23.74 1.30
N ASN A 39 -5.46 23.96 0.34
CA ASN A 39 -6.56 23.07 -0.03
C ASN A 39 -5.99 21.91 -0.90
N GLU A 40 -5.50 20.84 -0.29
CA GLU A 40 -5.00 19.64 -0.99
C GLU A 40 -6.03 18.51 -0.92
N ASN A 41 -6.34 17.98 -2.10
CA ASN A 41 -7.17 16.82 -2.45
C ASN A 41 -7.65 15.95 -1.26
N GLN A 42 -8.68 16.41 -0.56
CA GLN A 42 -9.40 15.60 0.42
C GLN A 42 -10.00 14.40 -0.32
N ILE A 43 -9.50 13.20 -0.01
CA ILE A 43 -10.02 11.92 -0.51
C ILE A 43 -11.48 11.83 -0.13
N ASP A 44 -12.30 11.46 -1.11
CA ASP A 44 -13.73 11.25 -0.92
C ASP A 44 -13.96 9.75 -0.69
N ASP A 45 -14.59 9.40 0.42
CA ASP A 45 -14.97 8.02 0.75
C ASP A 45 -16.10 7.50 -0.16
N SER A 46 -16.57 8.30 -1.14
CA SER A 46 -17.65 7.98 -2.08
C SER A 46 -17.30 6.94 -3.16
N ILE A 47 -16.38 6.00 -2.88
CA ILE A 47 -16.23 4.83 -3.76
C ILE A 47 -17.49 3.98 -3.62
N THR A 48 -18.32 4.01 -4.66
CA THR A 48 -19.41 3.04 -4.79
C THR A 48 -18.82 1.68 -5.11
N TYR A 49 -19.00 0.73 -4.20
CA TYR A 49 -18.70 -0.67 -4.42
C TYR A 49 -19.89 -1.52 -4.04
N ASN A 50 -20.04 -2.64 -4.72
CA ASN A 50 -21.06 -3.62 -4.39
C ASN A 50 -20.42 -4.71 -3.53
N LYS A 51 -20.97 -4.92 -2.33
CA LYS A 51 -20.65 -6.08 -1.50
C LYS A 51 -21.66 -7.18 -1.84
N PHE A 52 -21.16 -8.37 -2.14
CA PHE A 52 -22.01 -9.54 -2.36
C PHE A 52 -21.88 -10.52 -1.21
N GLU A 53 -22.96 -11.22 -0.92
CA GLU A 53 -22.91 -12.38 -0.03
C GLU A 53 -21.99 -13.45 -0.63
N PRO A 54 -21.16 -14.11 0.19
CA PRO A 54 -20.26 -15.15 -0.29
C PRO A 54 -21.06 -16.28 -0.94
N ARG A 55 -20.71 -16.62 -2.18
CA ARG A 55 -21.15 -17.88 -2.78
C ARG A 55 -20.25 -18.99 -2.23
N ASN A 56 -20.82 -20.14 -1.88
CA ASN A 56 -20.12 -21.28 -1.25
C ASN A 56 -18.83 -21.71 -1.98
N SER A 57 -18.69 -21.37 -3.26
CA SER A 57 -17.44 -21.45 -4.00
C SER A 57 -17.51 -20.54 -5.23
N ILE A 58 -16.43 -19.80 -5.50
CA ILE A 58 -16.18 -19.14 -6.79
C ILE A 58 -14.96 -19.81 -7.41
N SER A 59 -15.09 -20.27 -8.65
CA SER A 59 -13.97 -20.73 -9.45
C SER A 59 -13.50 -19.59 -10.34
N TYR A 60 -12.20 -19.32 -10.34
CA TYR A 60 -11.53 -18.40 -11.26
C TYR A 60 -10.40 -19.15 -11.97
N THR A 61 -9.80 -18.57 -12.99
CA THR A 61 -8.83 -19.25 -13.87
C THR A 61 -7.47 -19.58 -13.23
N GLY A 62 -7.34 -19.46 -11.89
CA GLY A 62 -6.14 -19.80 -11.11
C GLY A 62 -6.14 -21.20 -10.48
N GLY A 63 -7.25 -21.95 -10.52
CA GLY A 63 -7.29 -23.35 -10.09
C GLY A 63 -7.47 -23.61 -8.58
N ASP A 64 -7.43 -22.58 -7.75
CA ASP A 64 -7.64 -22.69 -6.30
C ASP A 64 -9.14 -22.70 -5.95
N SER A 65 -9.56 -23.66 -5.10
CA SER A 65 -10.91 -23.64 -4.52
C SER A 65 -10.90 -22.79 -3.25
N LEU A 66 -11.72 -21.74 -3.23
CA LEU A 66 -11.80 -20.81 -2.10
C LEU A 66 -13.05 -21.02 -1.27
N ILE A 67 -12.89 -20.91 0.04
CA ILE A 67 -13.99 -20.58 0.95
C ILE A 67 -14.08 -19.05 0.98
N VAL A 68 -15.05 -18.51 0.26
CA VAL A 68 -15.20 -17.07 0.06
C VAL A 68 -15.78 -16.44 1.33
N GLU A 69 -15.17 -15.35 1.79
CA GLU A 69 -15.66 -14.56 2.92
C GLU A 69 -16.34 -13.28 2.44
N LYS A 70 -15.71 -12.58 1.50
CA LYS A 70 -16.19 -11.30 0.99
C LYS A 70 -15.90 -11.18 -0.50
N VAL A 71 -16.86 -10.64 -1.23
CA VAL A 71 -16.67 -10.20 -2.61
C VAL A 71 -17.01 -8.72 -2.68
N VAL A 72 -16.09 -7.94 -3.24
CA VAL A 72 -16.22 -6.50 -3.46
C VAL A 72 -15.94 -6.20 -4.92
N GLN A 73 -16.88 -5.58 -5.62
CA GLN A 73 -16.67 -5.14 -7.00
C GLN A 73 -16.52 -3.62 -7.07
N ILE A 74 -15.45 -3.17 -7.75
CA ILE A 74 -15.13 -1.76 -7.99
C ILE A 74 -14.79 -1.59 -9.48
N ASN A 75 -15.67 -0.94 -10.24
CA ASN A 75 -15.54 -0.82 -11.70
C ASN A 75 -15.38 -2.20 -12.38
N THR A 76 -14.25 -2.40 -13.07
CA THR A 76 -13.85 -3.63 -13.76
C THR A 76 -13.11 -4.62 -12.85
N LEU A 77 -12.78 -4.22 -11.62
CA LEU A 77 -12.06 -5.05 -10.65
C LEU A 77 -13.04 -5.75 -9.71
N THR A 78 -12.83 -7.04 -9.50
CA THR A 78 -13.47 -7.80 -8.42
C THR A 78 -12.41 -8.27 -7.44
N LEU A 79 -12.62 -7.95 -6.17
CA LEU A 79 -11.81 -8.38 -5.04
C LEU A 79 -12.54 -9.46 -4.27
N ILE A 80 -11.88 -10.58 -4.07
CA ILE A 80 -12.40 -11.73 -3.34
C ILE A 80 -11.47 -11.97 -2.15
N THR A 81 -12.00 -11.94 -0.93
CA THR A 81 -11.28 -12.41 0.24
C THR A 81 -11.77 -13.80 0.61
N GLY A 82 -10.85 -14.67 1.04
CA GLY A 82 -11.21 -16.01 1.47
C GLY A 82 -10.01 -16.89 1.76
N ILE A 83 -10.28 -18.09 2.25
CA ILE A 83 -9.27 -19.08 2.62
C ILE A 83 -9.15 -20.08 1.47
N SER A 84 -7.91 -20.39 1.08
CA SER A 84 -7.67 -21.45 0.09
C SER A 84 -7.89 -22.82 0.72
N LYS A 85 -8.60 -23.71 0.03
CA LYS A 85 -8.73 -25.11 0.48
C LYS A 85 -7.45 -25.92 0.31
N ILE A 86 -6.51 -25.41 -0.50
CA ILE A 86 -5.22 -26.06 -0.78
C ILE A 86 -4.15 -25.50 0.15
N HIS A 87 -4.23 -24.20 0.45
CA HIS A 87 -3.28 -23.49 1.31
C HIS A 87 -3.96 -23.01 2.59
N ASN A 88 -3.59 -23.59 3.73
CA ASN A 88 -4.10 -23.21 5.05
C ASN A 88 -3.19 -22.18 5.73
N ASP A 89 -2.94 -21.07 5.03
CA ASP A 89 -2.05 -19.98 5.47
C ASP A 89 -2.80 -18.65 5.59
N GLY A 90 -4.04 -18.73 6.05
CA GLY A 90 -4.87 -17.57 6.41
C GLY A 90 -5.69 -16.99 5.27
N VAL A 91 -6.37 -15.88 5.56
CA VAL A 91 -7.21 -15.17 4.59
C VAL A 91 -6.34 -14.53 3.50
N ARG A 92 -6.71 -14.77 2.25
CA ARG A 92 -6.05 -14.24 1.06
C ARG A 92 -6.91 -13.22 0.35
N LEU A 93 -6.26 -12.35 -0.44
CA LEU A 93 -6.90 -11.44 -1.38
C LEU A 93 -6.65 -11.94 -2.80
N TYR A 94 -7.72 -12.04 -3.57
CA TYR A 94 -7.70 -12.30 -5.00
C TYR A 94 -8.27 -11.09 -5.72
N ALA A 95 -7.52 -10.56 -6.67
CA ALA A 95 -7.98 -9.55 -7.60
C ALA A 95 -8.22 -10.20 -8.96
N VAL A 96 -9.42 -10.07 -9.49
CA VAL A 96 -9.81 -10.60 -10.80
C VAL A 96 -10.49 -9.53 -11.66
N ASP A 97 -10.44 -9.69 -12.98
CA ASP A 97 -11.17 -8.83 -13.92
C ASP A 97 -12.67 -9.22 -14.04
N GLN A 98 -13.39 -8.62 -14.98
CA GLN A 98 -14.82 -8.89 -15.20
C GLN A 98 -15.08 -10.30 -15.76
N GLU A 99 -14.09 -10.86 -16.45
CA GLU A 99 -14.06 -12.20 -17.00
C GLU A 99 -13.53 -13.24 -15.98
N TYR A 100 -13.26 -12.84 -14.73
CA TYR A 100 -12.68 -13.66 -13.67
C TYR A 100 -11.28 -14.22 -13.98
N ASN A 101 -10.50 -13.51 -14.80
CA ASN A 101 -9.07 -13.78 -14.92
C ASN A 101 -8.33 -13.26 -13.70
N LEU A 102 -7.39 -14.05 -13.19
CA LEU A 102 -6.57 -13.67 -12.04
C LEU A 102 -5.59 -12.55 -12.41
N LEU A 103 -5.74 -11.40 -11.75
CA LEU A 103 -4.82 -10.26 -11.87
C LEU A 103 -3.75 -10.31 -10.78
N TYR A 104 -4.13 -10.70 -9.56
CA TYR A 104 -3.23 -10.80 -8.41
C TYR A 104 -3.79 -11.74 -7.34
N GLN A 105 -2.89 -12.41 -6.62
CA GLN A 105 -3.19 -13.25 -5.46
C GLN A 105 -2.19 -12.93 -4.35
N SER A 106 -2.68 -12.60 -3.16
CA SER A 106 -1.81 -12.41 -1.99
C SER A 106 -1.31 -13.76 -1.45
N LYS A 107 -0.20 -13.70 -0.73
CA LYS A 107 0.42 -14.88 -0.11
C LYS A 107 -0.41 -15.48 1.02
N GLY A 108 -1.37 -14.74 1.56
CA GLY A 108 -2.00 -15.07 2.84
C GLY A 108 -1.12 -14.65 4.01
N GLN A 109 -1.67 -14.69 5.22
CA GLN A 109 -0.94 -14.36 6.44
C GLN A 109 -1.35 -15.30 7.58
N GLU A 110 -0.77 -16.50 7.55
CA GLU A 110 -0.83 -17.57 8.56
C GLU A 110 -2.12 -17.61 9.37
N ASP A 111 -2.07 -17.28 10.66
CA ASP A 111 -3.18 -17.41 11.61
C ASP A 111 -4.24 -16.29 11.46
N SER A 112 -4.13 -15.44 10.45
CA SER A 112 -5.12 -14.40 10.20
C SER A 112 -6.41 -15.01 9.69
N TRP A 113 -7.50 -14.71 10.41
CA TRP A 113 -8.86 -15.07 10.07
C TRP A 113 -9.72 -13.88 9.64
N ARG A 114 -9.10 -12.70 9.39
CA ARG A 114 -9.79 -11.54 8.81
C ARG A 114 -8.89 -10.71 7.90
N LEU A 115 -9.49 -10.24 6.80
CA LEU A 115 -8.90 -9.25 5.91
C LEU A 115 -9.90 -8.10 5.65
N ASN A 116 -9.71 -6.97 6.32
CA ASN A 116 -10.61 -5.83 6.22
C ASN A 116 -10.14 -4.84 5.14
N LEU A 117 -10.86 -4.79 4.03
CA LEU A 117 -10.59 -3.88 2.92
C LEU A 117 -11.15 -2.48 3.18
N ASN A 118 -10.30 -1.47 3.10
CA ASN A 118 -10.62 -0.04 3.13
C ASN A 118 -10.18 0.61 1.82
N PHE A 119 -11.03 1.46 1.25
CA PHE A 119 -10.87 1.97 -0.11
C PHE A 119 -10.79 3.49 -0.11
N TYR A 120 -9.82 4.03 -0.85
CA TYR A 120 -9.54 5.46 -0.91
C TYR A 120 -9.29 5.90 -2.34
N LYS A 121 -10.07 6.86 -2.84
CA LYS A 121 -9.94 7.36 -4.22
C LYS A 121 -9.68 8.86 -4.22
N SER A 122 -8.68 9.24 -4.99
CA SER A 122 -8.39 10.65 -5.23
C SER A 122 -9.50 11.30 -6.06
N LYS A 123 -9.88 12.53 -5.71
CA LYS A 123 -10.87 13.31 -6.48
C LYS A 123 -10.46 13.58 -7.93
N LYS A 124 -9.16 13.57 -8.22
CA LYS A 124 -8.60 13.95 -9.53
C LYS A 124 -7.94 12.78 -10.26
N GLY A 125 -7.74 11.65 -9.58
CA GLY A 125 -7.04 10.48 -10.11
C GLY A 125 -7.98 9.33 -10.44
N LYS A 126 -7.52 8.43 -11.32
CA LYS A 126 -8.13 7.11 -11.52
C LYS A 126 -7.71 6.09 -10.44
N ASN A 127 -6.67 6.43 -9.69
CA ASN A 127 -6.05 5.58 -8.69
C ASN A 127 -6.95 5.35 -7.48
N ILE A 128 -7.07 4.09 -7.10
CA ILE A 128 -7.72 3.61 -5.88
C ILE A 128 -6.64 2.97 -5.01
N VAL A 129 -6.43 3.55 -3.85
CA VAL A 129 -5.59 2.97 -2.80
C VAL A 129 -6.46 2.07 -1.95
N ILE A 130 -5.98 0.85 -1.71
CA ILE A 130 -6.69 -0.15 -0.94
C ILE A 130 -5.80 -0.52 0.24
N LEU A 131 -6.29 -0.26 1.45
CA LEU A 131 -5.64 -0.69 2.68
C LEU A 131 -6.37 -1.95 3.17
N ALA A 132 -5.70 -3.10 3.07
CA ALA A 132 -6.22 -4.37 3.53
C ALA A 132 -5.61 -4.70 4.89
N GLU A 133 -6.36 -4.40 5.95
CA GLU A 133 -5.93 -4.71 7.31
C GLU A 133 -6.02 -6.21 7.57
N VAL A 134 -4.92 -6.77 8.06
CA VAL A 134 -4.82 -8.17 8.45
C VAL A 134 -4.89 -8.26 9.97
N GLY A 135 -5.48 -9.33 10.46
CA GLY A 135 -5.41 -9.63 11.87
C GLY A 135 -6.15 -10.88 12.28
N ALA A 136 -6.25 -11.04 13.59
CA ALA A 136 -7.04 -12.05 14.25
C ALA A 136 -7.96 -11.31 15.23
N GLU A 137 -7.84 -11.60 16.53
CA GLU A 137 -8.46 -10.85 17.61
C GLU A 137 -8.00 -9.38 17.62
N GLU A 138 -6.74 -9.14 17.27
CA GLU A 138 -6.15 -7.81 17.15
C GLU A 138 -5.69 -7.48 15.71
N SER A 139 -5.23 -6.24 15.51
CA SER A 139 -4.63 -5.83 14.24
C SER A 139 -3.17 -6.25 14.16
N TRP A 140 -2.71 -6.69 13.00
CA TRP A 140 -1.31 -7.05 12.74
C TRP A 140 -0.64 -6.16 11.69
N GLY A 141 -1.35 -5.16 11.16
CA GLY A 141 -0.86 -4.27 10.12
C GLY A 141 -1.79 -4.22 8.92
N ALA A 142 -1.33 -3.61 7.83
CA ALA A 142 -2.13 -3.47 6.62
C ALA A 142 -1.28 -3.56 5.35
N TYR A 143 -1.74 -4.36 4.39
CA TYR A 143 -1.22 -4.30 3.03
C TYR A 143 -1.72 -3.05 2.31
N VAL A 144 -0.84 -2.44 1.52
CA VAL A 144 -1.13 -1.30 0.68
C VAL A 144 -1.17 -1.77 -0.77
N TYR A 145 -2.34 -1.68 -1.39
CA TYR A 145 -2.50 -1.95 -2.82
C TYR A 145 -2.88 -0.69 -3.58
N LEU A 146 -2.57 -0.69 -4.87
CA LEU A 146 -2.93 0.33 -5.83
C LEU A 146 -3.66 -0.32 -7.01
N TYR A 147 -4.80 0.25 -7.36
CA TYR A 147 -5.51 -0.04 -8.59
C TYR A 147 -5.64 1.23 -9.44
N ASP A 148 -5.08 1.24 -10.64
CA ASP A 148 -5.09 2.41 -11.54
C ASP A 148 -6.23 2.38 -12.58
N GLY A 149 -7.18 1.46 -12.44
CA GLY A 149 -8.25 1.21 -13.42
C GLY A 149 -7.94 0.09 -14.41
N GLU A 150 -6.69 -0.36 -14.52
CA GLU A 150 -6.26 -1.45 -15.40
C GLU A 150 -5.37 -2.45 -14.65
N LYS A 151 -4.41 -1.96 -13.87
CA LYS A 151 -3.41 -2.75 -13.16
C LYS A 151 -3.68 -2.75 -11.67
N PHE A 152 -3.63 -3.93 -11.07
CA PHE A 152 -3.64 -4.14 -9.62
C PHE A 152 -2.22 -4.45 -9.14
N LYS A 153 -1.74 -3.74 -8.12
CA LYS A 153 -0.38 -3.90 -7.60
C LYS A 153 -0.35 -3.82 -6.07
N GLU A 154 0.40 -4.73 -5.45
CA GLU A 154 0.85 -4.58 -4.06
C GLU A 154 2.03 -3.60 -4.00
N LEU A 155 1.90 -2.58 -3.16
CA LEU A 155 2.95 -1.57 -2.95
C LEU A 155 3.84 -1.95 -1.78
N ASP A 156 3.25 -2.30 -0.62
CA ASP A 156 3.98 -2.62 0.60
C ASP A 156 3.07 -3.26 1.67
N PHE A 157 3.68 -3.72 2.77
CA PHE A 157 3.02 -4.09 4.00
C PHE A 157 3.42 -3.15 5.14
N LEU A 158 2.44 -2.45 5.72
CA LEU A 158 2.63 -1.62 6.89
C LEU A 158 2.64 -2.49 8.13
N ASP A 159 3.84 -2.89 8.56
CA ASP A 159 4.04 -3.68 9.78
C ASP A 159 4.01 -2.81 11.06
N PHE A 160 2.90 -2.08 11.20
CA PHE A 160 2.62 -1.18 12.29
C PHE A 160 1.19 -1.36 12.78
N VAL A 161 1.01 -1.24 14.08
CA VAL A 161 -0.29 -1.25 14.75
C VAL A 161 -0.41 0.00 15.62
N ALA A 162 -1.61 0.54 15.75
CA ALA A 162 -1.87 1.60 16.74
C ALA A 162 -2.04 0.95 18.12
N LEU A 163 -1.62 1.62 19.19
CA LEU A 163 -1.83 1.14 20.56
C LEU A 163 -2.94 1.94 21.25
N ASN A 164 -3.86 1.26 21.91
CA ASN A 164 -4.82 1.89 22.80
C ASN A 164 -4.20 2.19 24.18
N SER A 165 -5.00 2.74 25.11
CA SER A 165 -4.55 3.07 26.48
C SER A 165 -4.10 1.85 27.29
N TYR A 166 -4.50 0.64 26.88
CA TYR A 166 -4.14 -0.63 27.52
C TYR A 166 -2.97 -1.35 26.81
N LYS A 167 -2.35 -0.71 25.81
CA LYS A 167 -1.31 -1.29 24.94
C LYS A 167 -1.77 -2.47 24.09
N GLU A 168 -3.04 -2.54 23.77
CA GLU A 168 -3.57 -3.54 22.83
C GLU A 168 -3.49 -2.99 21.40
N SER A 169 -3.18 -3.89 20.46
CA SER A 169 -3.02 -3.57 19.05
C SER A 169 -4.36 -3.24 18.38
N GLN A 170 -4.41 -2.09 17.72
CA GLN A 170 -5.54 -1.57 16.97
C GLN A 170 -5.12 -1.24 15.52
N SER A 171 -6.12 -1.12 14.65
CA SER A 171 -5.90 -0.71 13.26
C SER A 171 -5.20 0.64 13.18
N ILE A 172 -4.16 0.75 12.35
CA ILE A 172 -3.53 2.04 12.03
C ILE A 172 -4.39 2.87 11.06
N ILE A 173 -5.27 2.23 10.29
CA ILE A 173 -5.97 2.84 9.16
C ILE A 173 -6.75 4.11 9.56
N PRO A 174 -7.51 4.15 10.68
CA PRO A 174 -8.22 5.36 11.11
C PRO A 174 -7.32 6.56 11.42
N PHE A 175 -6.01 6.33 11.59
CA PHE A 175 -5.03 7.36 11.91
C PHE A 175 -4.20 7.77 10.69
N LEU A 176 -4.43 7.16 9.52
CA LEU A 176 -3.70 7.47 8.30
C LEU A 176 -4.41 8.54 7.47
N GLU A 177 -3.63 9.51 7.02
CA GLU A 177 -3.94 10.41 5.93
C GLU A 177 -3.23 9.92 4.68
N ILE A 178 -3.98 9.86 3.58
CA ILE A 178 -3.48 9.41 2.29
C ILE A 178 -3.46 10.61 1.35
N THR A 179 -2.31 10.86 0.72
CA THR A 179 -2.14 11.96 -0.24
C THR A 179 -1.56 11.44 -1.53
N GLU A 180 -2.26 11.67 -2.64
CA GLU A 180 -1.72 11.42 -3.97
C GLU A 180 -0.98 12.66 -4.50
N LYS A 181 0.29 12.49 -4.86
CA LYS A 181 1.13 13.55 -5.45
C LYS A 181 1.30 13.28 -6.94
N ARG A 182 0.71 14.17 -7.75
CA ARG A 182 0.88 14.25 -9.22
C ARG A 182 0.63 12.94 -9.98
N ASN A 183 -0.23 12.07 -9.48
CA ASN A 183 -0.52 10.75 -10.06
C ASN A 183 0.72 9.87 -10.29
N THR A 184 1.78 10.07 -9.50
CA THR A 184 3.02 9.27 -9.58
C THR A 184 3.50 8.78 -8.23
N SER A 185 2.87 9.24 -7.14
CA SER A 185 3.16 8.74 -5.81
C SER A 185 1.98 8.84 -4.87
N ILE A 186 1.89 7.85 -3.98
CA ILE A 186 1.00 7.85 -2.82
C ILE A 186 1.86 8.08 -1.59
N GLN A 187 1.42 8.98 -0.73
CA GLN A 187 1.98 9.20 0.59
C GLN A 187 0.97 8.79 1.65
N LEU A 188 1.38 7.97 2.61
CA LEU A 188 0.63 7.67 3.82
C LEU A 188 1.34 8.34 5.00
N SER A 189 0.63 9.16 5.75
CA SER A 189 1.15 9.86 6.92
C SER A 189 0.14 9.79 8.05
N SER A 190 0.53 10.08 9.29
CA SER A 190 -0.45 10.30 10.36
C SER A 190 -0.42 11.75 10.84
N THR A 191 -1.60 12.30 11.09
CA THR A 191 -1.76 13.59 11.79
C THR A 191 -2.08 13.41 13.27
N SER A 192 -2.21 12.16 13.73
CA SER A 192 -2.58 11.81 15.09
C SER A 192 -1.38 11.83 16.03
N LYS A 193 -1.65 12.08 17.32
CA LYS A 193 -0.69 11.84 18.42
C LYS A 193 -0.69 10.38 18.89
N ALA A 194 -1.26 9.47 18.10
CA ALA A 194 -1.27 8.04 18.40
C ALA A 194 0.16 7.50 18.56
N ILE A 195 0.29 6.45 19.36
CA ILE A 195 1.50 5.67 19.47
C ILE A 195 1.31 4.44 18.59
N PHE A 196 2.23 4.24 17.66
CA PHE A 196 2.28 3.02 16.88
C PHE A 196 3.37 2.11 17.42
N LEU A 197 3.12 0.80 17.38
CA LEU A 197 4.14 -0.22 17.58
C LEU A 197 4.58 -0.70 16.20
N ASN A 198 5.89 -0.67 15.96
CA ASN A 198 6.48 -1.35 14.81
C ASN A 198 6.71 -2.82 15.16
N ASN A 199 6.04 -3.77 14.50
CA ASN A 199 6.13 -5.18 14.92
C ASN A 199 7.48 -5.82 14.56
N VAL A 200 8.23 -5.28 13.60
CA VAL A 200 9.58 -5.76 13.29
C VAL A 200 10.56 -5.46 14.43
N THR A 201 10.55 -4.22 14.91
CA THR A 201 11.54 -3.70 15.87
C THR A 201 11.03 -3.73 17.31
N GLN A 202 9.73 -3.96 17.51
CA GLN A 202 9.05 -3.93 18.81
C GLN A 202 9.22 -2.58 19.53
N LYS A 203 9.32 -1.48 18.77
CA LYS A 203 9.50 -0.13 19.29
C LYS A 203 8.24 0.71 19.09
N GLU A 204 7.88 1.44 20.14
CA GLU A 204 6.86 2.47 20.09
C GLU A 204 7.40 3.70 19.35
N VAL A 205 6.61 4.24 18.42
CA VAL A 205 6.93 5.44 17.64
C VAL A 205 5.72 6.38 17.64
N ASN A 206 5.98 7.68 17.56
CA ASN A 206 4.89 8.64 17.41
C ASN A 206 4.38 8.58 15.96
N ALA A 207 3.08 8.37 15.79
CA ALA A 207 2.47 8.22 14.47
C ALA A 207 2.77 9.41 13.55
N LYS A 208 2.84 10.63 14.10
CA LYS A 208 3.12 11.86 13.34
C LYS A 208 4.50 11.88 12.66
N ASP A 209 5.43 11.06 13.15
CA ASP A 209 6.80 11.01 12.64
C ASP A 209 6.93 9.98 11.50
N LEU A 210 5.86 9.23 11.19
CA LEU A 210 5.84 8.22 10.14
C LEU A 210 5.25 8.78 8.85
N ILE A 211 6.03 8.64 7.78
CA ILE A 211 5.63 8.97 6.42
C ILE A 211 6.12 7.85 5.51
N PHE A 212 5.18 7.18 4.85
CA PHE A 212 5.45 6.18 3.83
C PHE A 212 5.18 6.81 2.47
N THR A 213 6.10 6.69 1.52
CA THR A 213 5.93 7.23 0.17
C THR A 213 6.22 6.15 -0.85
N TYR A 214 5.23 5.88 -1.69
CA TYR A 214 5.28 4.87 -2.74
C TYR A 214 5.27 5.55 -4.10
N HIS A 215 6.30 5.30 -4.90
CA HIS A 215 6.38 5.77 -6.27
C HIS A 215 5.91 4.69 -7.23
N PHE A 216 5.16 5.08 -8.25
CA PHE A 216 4.69 4.18 -9.30
C PHE A 216 4.79 4.88 -10.65
N GLU A 217 5.08 4.08 -11.67
CA GLU A 217 5.11 4.50 -13.07
C GLU A 217 3.70 4.40 -13.66
N ASN A 218 3.31 5.40 -14.46
CA ASN A 218 2.07 5.34 -15.24
C ASN A 218 2.25 4.44 -16.47
#